data_AF-A0A7S4FMH7-F1
#
_entry.id   AF-A0A7S4FMH7-F1
#
_cell.length_a   1.000
_cell.length_b   1.000
_cell.length_c   1.000
_cell.angle_alpha   90.00
_cell.angle_beta   90.00
_cell.angle_gamma   90.00
#
_symmetry.space_group_name_H-M   'P 1'
#
loop_
_entity.id
_entity.type
_entity.pdbx_description
1 polymer ?
#
loop_
_entity_poly.entity_id
_entity_poly.type
_entity_poly.pdbx_seq_one_letter_code
_entity_poly.pdbx_strand_id
1 'polypeptide(L)'
;VHSAMESLVCPESAGAARALVREALDRVFQDTAASAADLWVPAALATALPLLYQGLPRDQKGACVVPHPHPLVKCEAPKNSIMMTGTGVQMYETGRACDNCDGHITDQFFWKCSESCQVDFCRRCYA
;
A
#
# COMPACT_ATOMS: atom_id res chain seq x y z
N VAL A 1 -19.28 6.57 35.28
CA VAL A 1 -18.59 7.49 34.36
C VAL A 1 -17.96 6.64 33.25
N HIS A 2 -18.79 6.16 32.34
CA HIS A 2 -18.41 5.34 31.19
C HIS A 2 -19.44 5.70 30.12
N SER A 3 -19.15 6.76 29.35
CA SER A 3 -19.98 7.18 28.23
C SER A 3 -19.36 6.65 26.95
N ALA A 4 -20.17 5.87 26.25
CA ALA A 4 -19.95 5.36 24.92
C ALA A 4 -19.69 6.49 23.91
N MET A 5 -18.64 6.35 23.10
CA MET A 5 -18.44 7.05 21.83
C MET A 5 -18.47 6.01 20.70
N GLU A 6 -19.65 5.44 20.46
CA GLU A 6 -19.93 4.70 19.23
C GLU A 6 -20.21 5.70 18.09
N SER A 7 -19.13 5.99 17.36
CA SER A 7 -19.05 5.97 15.89
C SER A 7 -20.37 6.12 15.10
N LEU A 8 -20.71 7.36 14.76
CA LEU A 8 -21.61 7.70 13.64
C LEU A 8 -20.77 7.80 12.35
N VAL A 9 -20.49 6.67 11.71
CA VAL A 9 -20.05 6.67 10.30
C VAL A 9 -21.30 6.46 9.44
N CYS A 10 -21.80 7.54 8.86
CA CYS A 10 -22.97 7.50 7.98
C CYS A 10 -22.66 6.69 6.69
N PRO A 11 -23.34 5.57 6.44
CA PRO A 11 -23.12 4.73 5.26
C PRO A 11 -23.58 5.37 3.94
N GLU A 12 -24.31 6.49 3.98
CA GLU A 12 -24.83 7.20 2.80
C GLU A 12 -23.75 7.93 1.99
N SER A 13 -22.60 8.25 2.59
CA SER A 13 -21.53 9.00 1.93
C SER A 13 -20.75 8.18 0.88
N ALA A 14 -20.67 6.86 1.06
CA ALA A 14 -19.94 5.96 0.16
C ALA A 14 -20.65 5.76 -1.19
N GLY A 15 -21.98 5.80 -1.20
CA GLY A 15 -22.79 5.68 -2.42
C GLY A 15 -22.67 6.92 -3.32
N ALA A 16 -22.76 8.11 -2.72
CA ALA A 16 -22.60 9.38 -3.41
C ALA A 16 -21.20 9.55 -4.02
N ALA A 17 -20.14 9.16 -3.28
CA ALA A 17 -18.77 9.21 -3.78
C ALA A 17 -18.57 8.29 -5.00
N ARG A 18 -19.14 7.08 -5.00
CA ARG A 18 -19.06 6.15 -6.14
C ARG A 18 -19.80 6.67 -7.38
N ALA A 19 -20.96 7.30 -7.18
CA ALA A 19 -21.72 7.92 -8.27
C ALA A 19 -20.94 9.08 -8.92
N LEU A 20 -20.33 9.94 -8.10
CA LEU A 20 -19.50 11.05 -8.58
C LEU A 20 -18.25 10.56 -9.31
N VAL A 21 -17.56 9.53 -8.80
CA VAL A 21 -16.41 8.93 -9.47
C VAL A 21 -16.80 8.31 -10.81
N ARG A 22 -17.98 7.66 -10.87
CA ARG A 22 -18.50 7.09 -12.11
C ARG A 22 -18.85 8.17 -13.14
N GLU A 23 -19.54 9.23 -12.72
CA GLU A 23 -19.87 10.34 -13.62
C GLU A 23 -18.62 11.08 -14.11
N ALA A 24 -17.61 11.26 -13.25
CA ALA A 24 -16.33 11.83 -13.63
C ALA A 24 -15.58 10.95 -14.65
N LEU A 25 -15.58 9.62 -14.44
CA LEU A 25 -15.02 8.67 -15.40
C LEU A 25 -15.76 8.73 -16.75
N ASP A 26 -17.09 8.73 -16.73
CA ASP A 26 -17.90 8.79 -17.95
C ASP A 26 -17.64 10.07 -18.75
N ARG A 27 -17.43 11.23 -18.10
CA ARG A 27 -17.03 12.48 -18.77
C ARG A 27 -15.63 12.40 -19.39
N VAL A 28 -14.65 11.83 -18.68
CA VAL A 28 -13.29 11.62 -19.23
C VAL A 28 -13.34 10.71 -20.45
N PHE A 29 -14.20 9.69 -20.45
CA PHE A 29 -14.41 8.80 -21.61
C PHE A 29 -15.12 9.50 -22.78
N GLN A 30 -16.05 10.42 -22.52
CA GLN A 30 -16.73 11.18 -23.56
C GLN A 30 -15.82 12.23 -24.22
N ASP A 31 -14.97 12.91 -23.44
CA ASP A 31 -14.03 13.90 -23.96
C ASP A 31 -12.90 13.24 -24.80
N THR A 32 -12.53 12.01 -24.48
CA THR A 32 -11.56 11.23 -25.28
C THR A 32 -12.13 10.72 -26.60
N ALA A 33 -13.45 10.52 -26.70
CA ALA A 33 -14.11 10.02 -27.91
C ALA A 33 -14.10 10.99 -29.11
N ALA A 34 -13.88 12.29 -28.87
CA ALA A 34 -13.94 13.32 -29.92
C ALA A 34 -12.74 13.31 -30.89
N SER A 35 -11.64 12.61 -30.57
CA SER A 35 -10.49 12.42 -31.47
C SER A 35 -10.30 10.93 -31.74
N ALA A 36 -10.84 10.44 -32.85
CA ALA A 36 -10.68 9.04 -33.27
C ALA A 36 -9.19 8.65 -33.50
N ALA A 37 -8.31 9.63 -33.71
CA ALA A 37 -6.87 9.44 -33.84
C ALA A 37 -6.15 9.31 -32.48
N ASP A 38 -6.77 9.72 -31.37
CA ASP A 38 -6.21 9.62 -30.02
C ASP A 38 -6.80 8.46 -29.19
N LEU A 39 -7.84 7.80 -29.71
CA LEU A 39 -8.53 6.70 -29.01
C LEU A 39 -7.72 5.40 -28.91
N TRP A 40 -6.69 5.24 -29.75
CA TRP A 40 -5.90 4.02 -29.75
C TRP A 40 -5.01 3.89 -28.50
N VAL A 41 -4.56 5.00 -27.90
CA VAL A 41 -3.73 4.96 -26.68
C VAL A 41 -4.55 4.47 -25.48
N PRO A 42 -5.74 5.02 -25.16
CA PRO A 42 -6.61 4.47 -24.12
C PRO A 42 -7.02 3.03 -24.40
N ALA A 43 -7.32 2.66 -25.65
CA ALA A 43 -7.71 1.30 -26.02
C ALA A 43 -6.54 0.31 -25.84
N ALA A 44 -5.33 0.67 -26.27
CA ALA A 44 -4.13 -0.12 -26.05
C ALA A 44 -3.80 -0.24 -24.55
N LEU A 45 -3.96 0.85 -23.79
CA LEU A 45 -3.74 0.82 -22.34
C LEU A 45 -4.78 -0.05 -21.63
N ALA A 46 -6.06 0.05 -21.98
CA ALA A 46 -7.14 -0.74 -21.40
C ALA A 46 -6.99 -2.24 -21.67
N THR A 47 -6.43 -2.60 -22.84
CA THR A 47 -6.12 -3.99 -23.19
C THR A 47 -4.82 -4.49 -22.56
N ALA A 48 -3.81 -3.64 -22.43
CA ALA A 48 -2.52 -3.99 -21.81
C ALA A 48 -2.58 -4.04 -20.27
N LEU A 49 -3.37 -3.18 -19.63
CA LEU A 49 -3.41 -3.07 -18.16
C LEU A 49 -3.73 -4.38 -17.45
N PRO A 50 -4.73 -5.20 -17.85
CA PRO A 50 -4.98 -6.50 -17.23
C PRO A 50 -3.81 -7.49 -17.37
N LEU A 51 -3.08 -7.42 -18.49
CA LEU A 51 -1.91 -8.25 -18.74
C LEU A 51 -0.73 -7.82 -17.85
N LEU A 52 -0.53 -6.50 -17.73
CA LEU A 52 0.47 -5.92 -16.83
C LEU A 52 0.11 -6.15 -15.35
N TYR A 53 -1.18 -6.11 -15.02
CA TYR A 53 -1.68 -6.36 -13.67
C TYR A 53 -1.26 -7.75 -13.17
N GLN A 54 -1.29 -8.76 -14.03
CA GLN A 54 -0.85 -10.11 -13.65
C GLN A 54 0.68 -10.29 -13.68
N GLY A 55 1.41 -9.44 -14.40
CA GLY A 55 2.88 -9.52 -14.52
C GLY A 55 3.66 -8.82 -13.40
N LEU A 56 3.02 -7.95 -12.62
CA LEU A 56 3.69 -7.21 -11.56
C LEU A 56 3.78 -8.04 -10.27
N PRO A 57 4.92 -7.99 -9.55
CA PRO A 57 5.08 -8.68 -8.27
C PRO A 57 4.05 -8.17 -7.26
N ARG A 58 3.42 -9.09 -6.55
CA ARG A 58 2.37 -8.80 -5.56
C ARG A 58 2.78 -9.26 -4.18
N ASP A 59 2.30 -8.54 -3.18
CA ASP A 59 2.42 -8.97 -1.79
C ASP A 59 1.37 -10.04 -1.45
N GLN A 60 1.38 -10.51 -0.20
CA GLN A 60 0.41 -11.50 0.30
C GLN A 60 -1.05 -10.99 0.31
N LYS A 61 -1.25 -9.67 0.23
CA LYS A 61 -2.58 -9.03 0.17
C LYS A 61 -3.03 -8.79 -1.28
N GLY A 62 -2.18 -9.12 -2.26
CA GLY A 62 -2.44 -8.88 -3.67
C GLY A 62 -2.19 -7.43 -4.11
N ALA A 63 -1.59 -6.58 -3.29
CA ALA A 63 -1.16 -5.24 -3.69
C ALA A 63 0.09 -5.32 -4.57
N CYS A 64 0.18 -4.45 -5.57
CA CYS A 64 1.35 -4.37 -6.44
C CYS A 64 2.53 -3.80 -5.65
N VAL A 65 3.61 -4.57 -5.55
CA VAL A 65 4.85 -4.15 -4.90
C VAL A 65 5.71 -3.45 -5.93
N VAL A 66 6.02 -2.18 -5.72
CA VAL A 66 7.03 -1.50 -6.53
C VAL A 66 8.40 -1.89 -5.96
N PRO A 67 9.24 -2.63 -6.69
CA PRO A 67 10.56 -2.99 -6.20
C PRO A 67 11.39 -1.71 -6.02
N HIS A 68 11.99 -1.56 -4.83
CA HIS A 68 12.92 -0.47 -4.58
C HIS A 68 14.23 -0.72 -5.35
N PRO A 69 14.76 0.26 -6.11
CA PRO A 69 15.90 0.01 -7.01
C PRO A 69 17.25 -0.15 -6.31
N HIS A 70 17.41 0.40 -5.10
CA HIS A 70 18.67 0.35 -4.36
C HIS A 70 18.78 -0.93 -3.51
N PRO A 71 20.02 -1.41 -3.24
CA PRO A 71 20.20 -2.58 -2.41
C PRO A 71 19.73 -2.34 -0.98
N LEU A 72 19.12 -3.37 -0.41
CA LEU A 72 18.62 -3.34 0.96
C LEU A 72 19.62 -4.01 1.91
N VAL A 73 19.88 -3.37 3.04
CA VAL A 73 20.78 -3.87 4.09
C VAL A 73 20.00 -4.35 5.30
N LYS A 74 20.34 -5.55 5.76
CA LYS A 74 19.76 -6.13 6.97
C LYS A 74 20.22 -5.35 8.21
N CYS A 75 19.26 -4.90 9.00
CA CYS A 75 19.46 -4.19 10.25
C CYS A 75 18.88 -5.01 11.41
N GLU A 76 19.48 -4.83 12.58
CA GLU A 76 18.98 -5.40 13.83
C GLU A 76 18.42 -4.27 14.70
N ALA A 77 17.25 -4.50 15.28
CA ALA A 77 16.62 -3.59 16.22
C ALA A 77 17.47 -3.44 17.50
N PRO A 78 17.51 -2.25 18.12
CA PRO A 78 18.24 -2.05 19.37
C PRO A 78 17.77 -3.02 20.46
N LYS A 79 18.68 -3.61 21.23
CA LYS A 79 18.32 -4.60 22.28
C LYS A 79 17.43 -4.02 23.37
N ASN A 80 17.49 -2.71 23.59
CA ASN A 80 16.65 -1.99 24.55
C ASN A 80 15.24 -1.66 24.02
N SER A 81 14.92 -1.98 22.77
CA SER A 81 13.59 -1.78 22.17
C SER A 81 12.63 -2.95 22.39
N ILE A 82 13.02 -3.94 23.21
CA ILE A 82 12.19 -5.12 23.46
C ILE A 82 10.98 -4.72 24.30
N MET A 83 9.79 -5.02 23.79
CA MET A 83 8.52 -4.92 24.50
C MET A 83 7.87 -6.29 24.61
N MET A 84 7.15 -6.53 25.71
CA MET A 84 6.27 -7.68 25.83
C MET A 84 4.83 -7.24 25.61
N THR A 85 4.12 -7.95 24.74
CA THR A 85 2.67 -7.78 24.61
C THR A 85 1.95 -8.33 25.83
N GLY A 86 0.68 -7.96 26.02
CA GLY A 86 -0.17 -8.54 27.08
C GLY A 86 -0.34 -10.07 26.99
N THR A 87 0.00 -10.68 25.85
CA THR A 87 -0.01 -12.14 25.64
C THR A 87 1.34 -12.80 25.96
N GLY A 88 2.36 -12.04 26.37
CA GLY A 88 3.71 -12.57 26.61
C GLY A 88 4.51 -12.84 25.34
N VAL A 89 4.07 -12.35 24.17
CA VAL A 89 4.88 -12.37 22.94
C VAL A 89 5.85 -11.20 22.96
N GLN A 90 7.13 -11.49 22.73
CA GLN A 90 8.18 -10.50 22.58
C GLN A 90 8.09 -9.80 21.22
N MET A 91 8.18 -8.47 21.22
CA MET A 91 8.18 -7.61 20.04
C MET A 91 9.28 -6.55 20.17
N TYR A 92 9.72 -6.00 19.03
CA TYR A 92 10.72 -4.92 19.00
C TYR A 92 10.07 -3.60 18.58
N GLU A 93 10.23 -2.54 19.36
CA GLU A 93 9.76 -1.21 19.00
C GLU A 93 10.79 -0.49 18.12
N THR A 94 10.67 -0.69 16.80
CA THR A 94 11.64 -0.10 15.85
C THR A 94 11.36 1.37 15.51
N GLY A 95 10.15 1.85 15.80
CA GLY A 95 9.65 3.16 15.36
C GLY A 95 9.52 3.30 13.84
N ARG A 96 9.48 2.19 13.10
CA ARG A 96 9.43 2.16 11.63
C ARG A 96 8.18 1.44 11.13
N ALA A 97 7.72 1.85 9.95
CA ALA A 97 6.67 1.17 9.20
C ALA A 97 7.28 0.50 7.98
N CYS A 98 6.69 -0.60 7.52
CA CYS A 98 7.09 -1.26 6.29
C CYS A 98 6.43 -0.61 5.09
N ASP A 99 7.20 -0.12 4.13
CA ASP A 99 6.71 0.55 2.91
C ASP A 99 5.92 -0.36 1.96
N ASN A 100 5.92 -1.68 2.20
CA ASN A 100 5.16 -2.61 1.39
C ASN A 100 3.78 -2.93 1.97
N CYS A 101 3.69 -3.15 3.29
CA CYS A 101 2.45 -3.64 3.92
C CYS A 101 1.79 -2.63 4.86
N ASP A 102 2.39 -1.44 5.00
CA ASP A 102 2.05 -0.34 5.93
C ASP A 102 2.01 -0.77 7.42
N GLY A 103 2.54 -1.95 7.73
CA GLY A 103 2.57 -2.50 9.07
C GLY A 103 3.74 -1.93 9.87
N HIS A 104 3.53 -1.71 11.16
CA HIS A 104 4.62 -1.38 12.08
C HIS A 104 5.63 -2.53 12.14
N ILE A 105 6.91 -2.23 12.00
CA ILE A 105 7.95 -3.25 12.02
C ILE A 105 8.22 -3.63 13.47
N THR A 106 7.84 -4.84 13.85
CA THR A 106 8.05 -5.38 15.21
C THR A 106 9.07 -6.51 15.28
N ASP A 107 9.68 -6.84 14.15
CA ASP A 107 10.70 -7.87 14.03
C ASP A 107 12.05 -7.42 14.58
N GLN A 108 12.83 -8.34 15.13
CA GLN A 108 14.23 -8.09 15.50
C GLN A 108 15.07 -7.64 14.29
N PHE A 109 14.78 -8.21 13.12
CA PHE A 109 15.51 -7.92 11.89
C PHE A 109 14.60 -7.28 10.85
N PHE A 110 15.10 -6.22 10.23
CA PHE A 110 14.41 -5.49 9.17
C PHE A 110 15.41 -5.07 8.09
N TRP A 111 14.92 -4.58 6.95
CA TRP A 111 15.75 -4.22 5.80
C TRP A 111 15.53 -2.76 5.47
N LYS A 112 16.61 -1.99 5.39
CA LYS A 112 16.56 -0.58 5.00
C LYS A 112 17.34 -0.34 3.71
N CYS A 113 17.02 0.72 3.00
CA CYS A 113 17.83 1.16 1.87
C CYS A 113 19.28 1.49 2.28
N SER A 114 20.27 1.04 1.49
CA SER A 114 21.68 1.43 1.68
C SER A 114 22.00 2.86 1.22
N GLU A 115 21.21 3.40 0.31
CA GLU A 115 21.43 4.70 -0.34
C GLU A 115 20.64 5.84 0.31
N SER A 116 20.40 5.75 1.62
CA SER A 116 19.73 6.79 2.42
C SER A 116 18.29 7.14 2.05
N CYS A 117 17.62 6.35 1.18
CA CYS A 117 16.18 6.45 1.04
C CYS A 117 15.49 6.10 2.36
N GLN A 118 14.40 6.80 2.68
CA GLN A 118 13.56 6.48 3.84
C GLN A 118 12.62 5.33 3.49
N VAL A 119 13.19 4.17 3.13
CA VAL A 119 12.45 2.97 2.77
C VAL A 119 12.92 1.82 3.65
N ASP A 120 11.97 1.20 4.33
CA ASP A 120 12.14 0.11 5.28
C ASP A 120 11.17 -1.05 4.97
N PHE A 121 11.65 -2.28 5.09
CA PHE A 121 10.88 -3.50 4.88
C PHE A 121 10.95 -4.41 6.11
N CYS A 122 9.79 -4.95 6.50
CA CYS A 122 9.73 -6.00 7.52
C CYS A 122 10.25 -7.32 6.97
N ARG A 123 10.50 -8.28 7.86
CA ARG A 123 11.02 -9.60 7.47
C ARG A 123 10.12 -10.34 6.50
N ARG A 124 8.80 -10.18 6.61
CA ARG A 124 7.83 -10.88 5.76
C ARG A 124 7.74 -10.31 4.35
N CYS A 125 7.95 -9.01 4.20
CA CYS A 125 7.86 -8.35 2.90
C CYS A 125 9.17 -8.42 2.11
N TYR A 126 10.30 -8.65 2.79
CA TYR A 126 11.59 -8.83 2.13
C TYR A 126 11.84 -10.29 1.68
N ALA A 127 11.34 -11.27 2.44
CA ALA A 127 11.55 -12.70 2.18
C ALA A 127 10.74 -13.20 0.98
#